data_AF-A0A351UMZ0-F1
#
_entry.id   AF-A0A351UMZ0-F1
#
_cell.length_a   1.000
_cell.length_b   1.000
_cell.length_c   1.000
_cell.angle_alpha   90.00
_cell.angle_beta   90.00
_cell.angle_gamma   90.00
#
_symmetry.space_group_name_H-M   'P 1'
#
loop_
_entity.id
_entity.type
_entity.pdbx_description
1 polymer ?
#
loop_
_entity_poly.entity_id
_entity_poly.type
_entity_poly.pdbx_seq_one_letter_code
_entity_poly.pdbx_strand_id
1 'polypeptide(L)'
;MDWFLGPFKKFYDISGRAGRAEFWPFAAANAVLILALEALDQALYGANAYAFSAGYIVLVFVPFFSLVFRRLRDAGRSLYWIFLLLNVIGWVILLALLAGPSAPAPAAAPEEEADPSDSLVKTLAALFCYGVTLYWIYSLALEMERCGSPAWLQYAVVAVPFLYLVSRLYTERKRPWPDGSGIILSAYVAAILLTAISYPYFSGLIRKSTAGATAAKLQEMRASLEENVKANNMVYPADISAVIPAPPELKLPLSGHPPSKEIRVAAFTDIQDSGRWLYDGTAIRIDCTHPDPKGVSWSTY
;
A
#
# COMPACT_ATOMS: atom_id res chain seq x y z
N MET A 1 0.33 -8.30 -32.79
CA MET A 1 0.28 -6.97 -32.13
C MET A 1 -1.10 -6.63 -31.55
N ASP A 2 -2.18 -7.29 -31.99
CA ASP A 2 -3.54 -6.99 -31.51
C ASP A 2 -3.78 -7.26 -30.02
N TRP A 3 -3.01 -8.15 -29.38
CA TRP A 3 -3.17 -8.44 -27.96
C TRP A 3 -2.73 -7.28 -27.05
N PHE A 4 -1.79 -6.43 -27.49
CA PHE A 4 -1.33 -5.29 -26.69
C PHE A 4 -2.14 -4.02 -26.97
N LEU A 5 -2.37 -3.71 -28.24
CA LEU A 5 -3.12 -2.53 -28.66
C LEU A 5 -4.65 -2.74 -28.58
N GLY A 6 -5.13 -3.99 -28.57
CA GLY A 6 -6.55 -4.33 -28.51
C GLY A 6 -7.25 -3.77 -27.28
N PRO A 7 -6.72 -3.96 -26.06
CA PRO A 7 -7.29 -3.38 -24.85
C PRO A 7 -7.34 -1.85 -24.86
N PHE A 8 -6.36 -1.18 -25.47
CA PHE A 8 -6.40 0.29 -25.67
C PHE A 8 -7.44 0.73 -26.70
N LYS A 9 -7.82 -0.12 -27.65
CA LYS A 9 -8.90 0.18 -28.61
C LYS A 9 -10.29 -0.13 -28.04
N LYS A 10 -10.38 -1.09 -27.12
CA LYS A 10 -11.63 -1.57 -26.50
C LYS A 10 -11.81 -1.08 -25.06
N PHE A 11 -11.05 -0.06 -24.63
CA PHE A 11 -11.08 0.42 -23.25
C PHE A 11 -12.47 0.89 -22.81
N TYR A 12 -13.26 1.45 -23.73
CA TYR A 12 -14.64 1.89 -23.49
C TYR A 12 -15.67 0.76 -23.48
N ASP A 13 -15.34 -0.43 -24.04
CA ASP A 13 -16.24 -1.58 -24.06
C ASP A 13 -16.12 -2.37 -22.76
N ILE A 14 -16.90 -1.98 -21.77
CA ILE A 14 -16.98 -2.66 -20.47
C ILE A 14 -17.92 -3.88 -20.54
N SER A 15 -18.75 -4.00 -21.58
CA SER A 15 -19.75 -5.07 -21.76
C SER A 15 -19.24 -6.32 -22.46
N GLY A 16 -18.15 -6.20 -23.23
CA GLY A 16 -17.59 -7.28 -24.02
C GLY A 16 -17.02 -8.45 -23.20
N ARG A 17 -16.41 -9.39 -23.93
CA ARG A 17 -15.69 -10.54 -23.37
C ARG A 17 -14.23 -10.48 -23.83
N ALA A 18 -13.33 -10.89 -22.96
CA ALA A 18 -11.90 -10.98 -23.27
C ALA A 18 -11.40 -12.36 -22.86
N GLY A 19 -10.84 -13.10 -23.82
CA GLY A 19 -10.28 -14.42 -23.56
C GLY A 19 -8.92 -14.34 -22.84
N ARG A 20 -8.42 -15.51 -22.42
CA ARG A 20 -7.10 -15.64 -21.77
C ARG A 20 -5.94 -15.10 -22.64
N ALA A 21 -6.03 -15.26 -23.95
CA ALA A 21 -5.02 -14.84 -24.92
C ALA A 21 -4.96 -13.30 -25.12
N GLU A 22 -6.02 -12.57 -24.75
CA GLU A 22 -5.99 -11.10 -24.70
C GLU A 22 -5.55 -10.61 -23.31
N PHE A 23 -6.03 -11.26 -22.25
CA PHE A 23 -5.78 -10.86 -20.87
C PHE A 23 -4.31 -11.03 -20.43
N TRP A 24 -3.77 -12.25 -20.52
CA TRP A 24 -2.46 -12.56 -19.90
C TRP A 24 -1.28 -11.88 -20.59
N PRO A 25 -1.18 -11.84 -21.93
CA PRO A 25 -0.10 -11.13 -22.59
C PRO A 25 -0.12 -9.63 -22.28
N PHE A 26 -1.29 -9.00 -22.24
CA PHE A 26 -1.42 -7.59 -21.86
C PHE A 26 -1.00 -7.36 -20.41
N ALA A 27 -1.49 -8.19 -19.47
CA ALA A 27 -1.14 -8.07 -18.06
C ALA A 27 0.37 -8.25 -17.83
N ALA A 28 0.99 -9.27 -18.46
CA ALA A 28 2.41 -9.54 -18.34
C ALA A 28 3.27 -8.41 -18.93
N ALA A 29 2.93 -7.91 -20.12
CA ALA A 29 3.66 -6.81 -20.75
C ALA A 29 3.62 -5.54 -19.91
N ASN A 30 2.46 -5.20 -19.34
CA ASN A 30 2.32 -4.05 -18.46
C ASN A 30 3.06 -4.22 -17.13
N ALA A 31 3.04 -5.42 -16.55
CA ALA A 31 3.83 -5.71 -15.34
C ALA A 31 5.33 -5.49 -15.57
N VAL A 32 5.86 -5.98 -16.70
CA VAL A 32 7.28 -5.78 -17.07
C VAL A 32 7.58 -4.30 -17.34
N LEU A 33 6.70 -3.57 -18.04
CA LEU A 33 6.87 -2.15 -18.33
C LEU A 33 6.85 -1.29 -17.06
N ILE A 34 5.94 -1.57 -16.12
CA ILE A 34 5.90 -0.86 -14.83
C ILE A 34 7.19 -1.08 -14.06
N LEU A 35 7.65 -2.31 -13.92
CA LEU A 35 8.91 -2.62 -13.22
C LEU A 35 10.12 -1.95 -13.89
N ALA A 36 10.16 -1.91 -15.22
CA ALA A 36 11.22 -1.23 -15.97
C ALA A 36 11.21 0.29 -15.76
N LEU A 37 10.02 0.91 -15.73
CA LEU A 37 9.86 2.34 -15.48
C LEU A 37 10.18 2.72 -14.03
N GLU A 38 9.82 1.89 -13.06
CA GLU A 38 10.20 2.08 -11.66
C GLU A 38 11.73 2.00 -11.48
N ALA A 39 12.38 1.04 -12.12
CA ALA A 39 13.85 0.94 -12.11
C ALA A 39 14.51 2.17 -12.76
N LEU A 40 13.91 2.69 -13.84
CA LEU A 40 14.37 3.90 -14.52
C LEU A 40 14.19 5.15 -13.65
N ASP A 41 13.03 5.31 -13.00
CA ASP A 41 12.76 6.43 -12.09
C ASP A 41 13.79 6.45 -10.96
N GLN A 42 14.08 5.28 -10.36
CA GLN A 42 15.08 5.15 -9.30
C GLN A 42 16.49 5.46 -9.79
N ALA A 43 16.84 5.05 -11.01
CA ALA A 43 18.15 5.30 -11.60
C ALA A 43 18.39 6.79 -11.94
N LEU A 44 17.35 7.51 -12.36
CA LEU A 44 17.45 8.90 -12.80
C LEU A 44 17.24 9.92 -11.67
N TYR A 45 16.31 9.63 -10.75
CA TYR A 45 15.82 10.60 -9.77
C TYR A 45 16.00 10.13 -8.32
N GLY A 46 16.57 8.95 -8.10
CA GLY A 46 16.87 8.40 -6.77
C GLY A 46 15.70 7.65 -6.13
N ALA A 47 15.93 7.19 -4.90
CA ALA A 47 14.97 6.37 -4.17
C ALA A 47 13.63 7.12 -3.94
N ASN A 48 12.52 6.40 -4.11
CA ASN A 48 11.13 6.91 -4.00
C ASN A 48 10.69 7.90 -5.10
N ALA A 49 11.39 7.96 -6.23
CA ALA A 49 10.90 8.65 -7.42
C ALA A 49 9.94 7.78 -8.23
N TYR A 50 8.87 8.37 -8.76
CA TYR A 50 7.81 7.68 -9.52
C TYR A 50 7.32 8.48 -10.74
N ALA A 51 8.15 9.35 -11.30
CA ALA A 51 7.71 10.33 -12.30
C ALA A 51 7.16 9.66 -13.58
N PHE A 52 7.90 8.72 -14.16
CA PHE A 52 7.50 8.02 -15.38
C PHE A 52 6.55 6.86 -15.09
N SER A 53 6.83 6.09 -14.03
CA SER A 53 6.00 4.95 -13.62
C SER A 53 4.57 5.38 -13.25
N ALA A 54 4.39 6.47 -12.51
CA ALA A 54 3.05 6.97 -12.16
C ALA A 54 2.26 7.41 -13.40
N GLY A 55 2.89 8.13 -14.33
CA GLY A 55 2.25 8.56 -15.57
C GLY A 55 1.80 7.38 -16.43
N TYR A 56 2.63 6.34 -16.52
CA TYR A 56 2.28 5.11 -17.24
C TYR A 56 1.14 4.33 -16.57
N ILE A 57 1.15 4.21 -15.25
CA ILE A 57 0.07 3.57 -14.49
C ILE A 57 -1.26 4.26 -14.79
N VAL A 58 -1.32 5.59 -14.78
CA VAL A 58 -2.53 6.35 -15.11
C VAL A 58 -3.02 6.04 -16.53
N LEU A 59 -2.10 5.98 -17.50
CA LEU A 59 -2.43 5.68 -18.90
C LEU A 59 -3.01 4.27 -19.08
N VAL A 60 -2.49 3.28 -18.36
CA VAL A 60 -2.92 1.87 -18.48
C VAL A 60 -4.08 1.52 -17.56
N PHE A 61 -4.36 2.34 -16.55
CA PHE A 61 -5.39 2.07 -15.54
C PHE A 61 -6.74 1.71 -16.17
N VAL A 62 -7.28 2.61 -16.99
CA VAL A 62 -8.59 2.43 -17.64
C VAL A 62 -8.64 1.17 -18.54
N PRO A 63 -7.72 0.97 -19.51
CA PRO A 63 -7.76 -0.21 -20.36
C PRO A 63 -7.55 -1.51 -19.60
N PHE A 64 -6.72 -1.52 -18.54
CA PHE A 64 -6.52 -2.70 -17.70
C PHE A 64 -7.79 -3.06 -16.92
N PHE A 65 -8.44 -2.09 -16.27
CA PHE A 65 -9.70 -2.33 -15.56
C PHE A 65 -10.82 -2.81 -16.49
N SER A 66 -10.94 -2.20 -17.67
CA SER A 66 -11.89 -2.66 -18.70
C SER A 66 -11.63 -4.11 -19.11
N LEU A 67 -10.37 -4.48 -19.32
CA LEU A 67 -9.96 -5.85 -19.66
C LEU A 67 -10.26 -6.85 -18.53
N VAL A 68 -10.04 -6.48 -17.26
CA VAL A 68 -10.41 -7.32 -16.09
C VAL A 68 -11.92 -7.57 -16.05
N PHE A 69 -12.76 -6.55 -16.27
CA PHE A 69 -14.21 -6.72 -16.31
C PHE A 69 -14.66 -7.66 -17.44
N ARG A 70 -14.13 -7.45 -18.65
CA ARG A 70 -14.41 -8.34 -19.79
C ARG A 70 -13.95 -9.77 -19.52
N ARG A 71 -12.82 -9.95 -18.83
CA ARG A 71 -12.28 -11.28 -18.51
C ARG A 71 -13.07 -12.00 -17.41
N LEU A 72 -13.49 -11.29 -16.37
CA LEU A 72 -14.39 -11.85 -15.35
C LEU A 72 -15.70 -12.31 -15.98
N ARG A 73 -16.29 -11.48 -16.86
CA ARG A 73 -17.49 -11.85 -17.61
C ARG A 73 -17.25 -13.06 -18.51
N ASP A 74 -16.11 -13.09 -19.19
CA ASP A 74 -15.74 -14.21 -20.05
C ASP A 74 -15.57 -15.52 -19.27
N ALA A 75 -15.10 -15.46 -18.02
CA ALA A 75 -15.02 -16.60 -17.10
C ALA A 75 -16.37 -16.97 -16.45
N GLY A 76 -17.47 -16.30 -16.84
CA GLY A 76 -18.79 -16.50 -16.24
C GLY A 76 -18.86 -16.04 -14.77
N ARG A 77 -18.01 -15.10 -14.38
CA ARG A 77 -17.92 -14.57 -13.03
C ARG A 77 -18.56 -13.20 -12.94
N SER A 78 -19.19 -12.96 -11.79
CA SER A 78 -19.76 -11.66 -11.43
C SER A 78 -18.68 -10.57 -11.43
N LEU A 79 -18.97 -9.38 -11.97
CA LEU A 79 -17.99 -8.28 -12.01
C LEU A 79 -17.55 -7.82 -10.62
N TYR A 80 -18.36 -8.13 -9.61
CA TYR A 80 -18.14 -7.80 -8.21
C TYR A 80 -16.93 -8.51 -7.59
N TRP A 81 -16.38 -9.55 -8.24
CA TRP A 81 -15.10 -10.14 -7.83
C TRP A 81 -13.93 -9.14 -7.90
N ILE A 82 -14.06 -8.05 -8.67
CA ILE A 82 -13.08 -6.94 -8.70
C ILE A 82 -12.82 -6.35 -7.31
N PHE A 83 -13.80 -6.43 -6.41
CA PHE A 83 -13.71 -5.88 -5.04
C PHE A 83 -12.71 -6.62 -4.16
N LEU A 84 -12.26 -7.81 -4.57
CA LEU A 84 -11.17 -8.49 -3.92
C LEU A 84 -9.81 -7.80 -4.11
N LEU A 85 -9.67 -6.85 -5.05
CA LEU A 85 -8.46 -6.02 -5.19
C LEU A 85 -8.15 -5.19 -3.93
N LEU A 86 -9.08 -5.08 -3.00
CA LEU A 86 -8.90 -4.28 -1.78
C LEU A 86 -8.13 -5.03 -0.67
N ASN A 87 -7.85 -6.32 -0.86
CA ASN A 87 -7.19 -7.15 0.12
C ASN A 87 -6.13 -8.03 -0.56
N VAL A 88 -4.94 -8.14 0.02
CA VAL A 88 -3.82 -8.92 -0.55
C VAL A 88 -4.22 -10.37 -0.87
N ILE A 89 -4.99 -11.01 0.02
CA ILE A 89 -5.50 -12.38 -0.23
C ILE A 89 -6.50 -12.39 -1.39
N GLY A 90 -7.30 -11.34 -1.48
CA GLY A 90 -8.23 -11.13 -2.57
C GLY A 90 -7.56 -11.04 -3.94
N TRP A 91 -6.30 -10.56 -4.01
CA TRP A 91 -5.54 -10.54 -5.27
C TRP A 91 -5.28 -11.96 -5.78
N VAL A 92 -4.91 -12.88 -4.89
CA VAL A 92 -4.66 -14.29 -5.25
C VAL A 92 -5.94 -14.96 -5.74
N ILE A 93 -7.05 -14.74 -5.03
CA ILE A 93 -8.36 -15.27 -5.43
C ILE A 93 -8.77 -14.71 -6.80
N LEU A 94 -8.61 -13.40 -7.00
CA LEU A 94 -8.95 -12.76 -8.27
C LEU A 94 -8.09 -13.27 -9.42
N LEU A 95 -6.78 -13.46 -9.21
CA LEU A 95 -5.89 -14.07 -10.20
C LEU A 95 -6.35 -15.49 -10.56
N ALA A 96 -6.74 -16.30 -9.57
CA ALA A 96 -7.27 -17.64 -9.82
C ALA A 96 -8.57 -17.60 -10.65
N LEU A 97 -9.47 -16.66 -10.38
CA LEU A 97 -10.70 -16.47 -11.16
C LEU A 97 -10.41 -16.02 -12.60
N LEU A 98 -9.47 -15.10 -12.79
CA LEU A 98 -9.03 -14.61 -14.10
C LEU A 98 -8.29 -15.70 -14.90
N ALA A 99 -7.67 -16.67 -14.21
CA ALA A 99 -7.07 -17.86 -14.80
C ALA A 99 -8.10 -18.94 -15.19
N GLY A 100 -9.34 -18.90 -14.69
CA GLY A 100 -10.38 -19.92 -14.95
C GLY A 100 -10.76 -20.09 -16.42
N PRO A 101 -11.41 -21.19 -16.85
CA PRO A 101 -11.81 -21.35 -18.25
C PRO A 101 -12.88 -20.33 -18.66
N SER A 102 -13.02 -20.06 -19.95
CA SER A 102 -14.12 -19.23 -20.46
C SER A 102 -15.43 -20.00 -20.32
N ALA A 103 -16.46 -19.34 -19.78
CA ALA A 103 -17.79 -19.93 -19.65
C ALA A 103 -18.51 -19.93 -21.02
N PRO A 104 -19.46 -20.85 -21.27
CA PRO A 104 -20.35 -20.75 -22.42
C PRO A 104 -21.05 -19.39 -22.45
N ALA A 105 -21.43 -18.89 -23.63
CA ALA A 105 -22.26 -17.68 -23.70
C ALA A 105 -23.59 -17.94 -22.99
N PRO A 106 -23.97 -17.12 -21.99
CA PRO A 106 -25.25 -17.30 -21.32
C PRO A 106 -26.39 -17.10 -22.34
N ALA A 107 -27.43 -17.93 -22.25
CA ALA A 107 -28.70 -17.64 -22.89
C ALA A 107 -29.25 -16.32 -22.34
N ALA A 108 -30.00 -15.56 -23.14
CA ALA A 108 -30.61 -14.30 -22.71
C ALA A 108 -31.42 -14.54 -21.42
N ALA A 109 -30.91 -14.02 -20.30
CA ALA A 109 -31.56 -14.18 -19.02
C ALA A 109 -32.82 -13.31 -18.98
N PRO A 110 -33.97 -13.82 -18.51
CA PRO A 110 -35.11 -12.97 -18.21
C PRO A 110 -34.73 -11.95 -17.13
N GLU A 111 -35.28 -10.75 -17.23
CA GLU A 111 -35.09 -9.69 -16.24
C GLU A 111 -35.76 -10.11 -14.93
N GLU A 112 -34.99 -10.70 -14.03
CA GLU A 112 -35.47 -11.09 -12.70
C GLU A 112 -35.52 -9.83 -11.83
N GLU A 113 -36.73 -9.49 -11.35
CA GLU A 113 -36.99 -8.32 -10.53
C GLU A 113 -36.46 -8.58 -9.10
N ALA A 114 -35.48 -7.79 -8.66
CA ALA A 114 -34.83 -7.99 -7.36
C ALA A 114 -35.78 -7.72 -6.20
N ASP A 115 -35.76 -8.55 -5.16
CA ASP A 115 -36.29 -8.15 -3.86
C ASP A 115 -35.55 -6.88 -3.36
N PRO A 116 -36.26 -5.75 -3.18
CA PRO A 116 -35.65 -4.50 -2.73
C PRO A 116 -34.98 -4.61 -1.36
N SER A 117 -35.49 -5.47 -0.47
CA SER A 117 -35.00 -5.62 0.90
C SER A 117 -33.65 -6.35 0.95
N ASP A 118 -33.49 -7.43 0.17
CA ASP A 118 -32.22 -8.16 0.03
C ASP A 118 -31.13 -7.29 -0.64
N SER A 119 -31.52 -6.49 -1.64
CA SER A 119 -30.63 -5.54 -2.29
C SER A 119 -30.10 -4.47 -1.33
N LEU A 120 -30.98 -3.95 -0.46
CA LEU A 120 -30.61 -2.98 0.58
C LEU A 120 -29.64 -3.59 1.59
N VAL A 121 -29.94 -4.78 2.13
CA VAL A 121 -29.09 -5.47 3.12
C VAL A 121 -27.70 -5.75 2.55
N LYS A 122 -27.60 -6.26 1.31
CA LYS A 122 -26.32 -6.49 0.64
C LYS A 122 -25.54 -5.20 0.40
N THR A 123 -26.23 -4.11 0.07
CA THR A 123 -25.59 -2.80 -0.16
C THR A 123 -25.06 -2.20 1.14
N LEU A 124 -25.83 -2.27 2.23
CA LEU A 124 -25.40 -1.80 3.55
C LEU A 124 -24.23 -2.64 4.09
N ALA A 125 -24.30 -3.96 3.95
CA ALA A 125 -23.21 -4.85 4.37
C ALA A 125 -21.93 -4.60 3.55
N ALA A 126 -22.06 -4.36 2.23
CA ALA A 126 -20.94 -3.96 1.41
C ALA A 126 -20.37 -2.61 1.89
N LEU A 127 -21.20 -1.57 2.06
CA LEU A 127 -20.75 -0.26 2.55
C LEU A 127 -20.01 -0.35 3.89
N PHE A 128 -20.49 -1.18 4.83
CA PHE A 128 -19.80 -1.42 6.10
C PHE A 128 -18.41 -2.05 5.89
N CYS A 129 -18.33 -3.13 5.12
CA CYS A 129 -17.06 -3.81 4.82
C CYS A 129 -16.05 -2.86 4.16
N TYR A 130 -16.53 -2.01 3.26
CA TYR A 130 -15.72 -1.00 2.60
C TYR A 130 -15.27 0.12 3.53
N GLY A 131 -16.16 0.62 4.40
CA GLY A 131 -15.82 1.63 5.39
C GLY A 131 -14.75 1.12 6.35
N VAL A 132 -14.87 -0.12 6.81
CA VAL A 132 -13.84 -0.80 7.61
C VAL A 132 -12.53 -0.89 6.83
N THR A 133 -12.58 -1.31 5.57
CA THR A 133 -11.37 -1.42 4.73
C THR A 133 -10.71 -0.06 4.51
N LEU A 134 -11.46 1.01 4.24
CA LEU A 134 -10.90 2.36 4.12
C LEU A 134 -10.29 2.86 5.43
N TYR A 135 -10.93 2.61 6.58
CA TYR A 135 -10.37 2.95 7.89
C TYR A 135 -9.07 2.18 8.17
N TRP A 136 -9.02 0.90 7.81
CA TRP A 136 -7.84 0.06 7.97
C TRP A 136 -6.68 0.53 7.09
N ILE A 137 -6.97 0.83 5.82
CA ILE A 137 -5.94 1.33 4.91
C ILE A 137 -5.49 2.73 5.36
N TYR A 138 -6.38 3.62 5.84
CA TYR A 138 -5.99 4.89 6.47
C TYR A 138 -5.14 4.71 7.74
N SER A 139 -5.46 3.74 8.59
CA SER A 139 -4.67 3.47 9.79
C SER A 139 -3.28 2.93 9.45
N LEU A 140 -3.20 2.02 8.47
CA LEU A 140 -1.94 1.54 7.91
C LEU A 140 -1.17 2.66 7.20
N ALA A 141 -1.87 3.62 6.57
CA ALA A 141 -1.30 4.80 5.92
C ALA A 141 -0.43 5.61 6.85
N LEU A 142 -1.03 6.01 7.97
CA LEU A 142 -0.38 6.81 8.98
C LEU A 142 0.82 6.07 9.56
N GLU A 143 0.73 4.75 9.65
CA GLU A 143 1.84 3.90 10.09
C GLU A 143 2.94 3.78 9.03
N MET A 144 2.59 3.67 7.74
CA MET A 144 3.54 3.59 6.62
C MET A 144 4.21 4.94 6.32
N GLU A 145 3.51 6.06 6.46
CA GLU A 145 4.08 7.41 6.38
C GLU A 145 5.09 7.65 7.51
N ARG A 146 4.79 7.19 8.73
CA ARG A 146 5.76 7.16 9.85
C ARG A 146 6.94 6.23 9.58
N CYS A 147 6.79 5.26 8.68
CA CYS A 147 7.86 4.39 8.20
C CYS A 147 8.49 4.85 6.87
N GLY A 148 8.07 5.98 6.27
CA GLY A 148 8.62 6.59 5.07
C GLY A 148 8.26 5.94 3.73
N SER A 149 7.07 5.33 3.61
CA SER A 149 6.52 4.85 2.33
C SER A 149 5.27 5.64 1.95
N PRO A 150 5.21 6.30 0.77
CA PRO A 150 4.03 7.05 0.33
C PRO A 150 2.95 6.08 -0.15
N ALA A 151 2.00 5.75 0.71
CA ALA A 151 0.93 4.80 0.41
C ALA A 151 -0.34 5.47 -0.22
N TRP A 152 -0.26 6.75 -0.61
CA TRP A 152 -1.43 7.51 -1.06
C TRP A 152 -2.04 7.09 -2.39
N LEU A 153 -1.22 6.60 -3.32
CA LEU A 153 -1.67 6.02 -4.58
C LEU A 153 -2.51 4.76 -4.37
N GLN A 154 -2.25 4.00 -3.30
CA GLN A 154 -3.07 2.85 -2.93
C GLN A 154 -4.46 3.30 -2.42
N TYR A 155 -4.58 4.42 -1.69
CA TYR A 155 -5.89 4.97 -1.25
C TYR A 155 -6.80 5.32 -2.44
N ALA A 156 -6.24 5.99 -3.45
CA ALA A 156 -7.02 6.53 -4.55
C ALA A 156 -7.68 5.42 -5.40
N VAL A 157 -6.96 4.31 -5.64
CA VAL A 157 -7.47 3.18 -6.42
C VAL A 157 -8.56 2.40 -5.66
N VAL A 158 -8.41 2.28 -4.34
CA VAL A 158 -9.32 1.54 -3.46
C VAL A 158 -10.62 2.32 -3.17
N ALA A 159 -10.59 3.66 -3.22
CA ALA A 159 -11.76 4.50 -3.02
C ALA A 159 -12.80 4.41 -4.16
N VAL A 160 -12.39 4.06 -5.39
CA VAL A 160 -13.26 3.98 -6.57
C VAL A 160 -14.45 3.02 -6.36
N PRO A 161 -14.26 1.77 -5.92
CA PRO A 161 -15.38 0.87 -5.65
C PRO A 161 -16.26 1.27 -4.46
N PHE A 162 -15.74 2.00 -3.46
CA PHE A 162 -16.57 2.59 -2.39
C PHE A 162 -17.52 3.67 -2.94
N LEU A 163 -16.97 4.58 -3.75
CA LEU A 163 -17.74 5.65 -4.40
C LEU A 163 -18.82 5.08 -5.33
N TYR A 164 -18.54 3.96 -6.01
CA TYR A 164 -19.54 3.24 -6.80
C TYR A 164 -20.71 2.72 -5.95
N LEU A 165 -20.46 2.17 -4.76
CA LEU A 165 -21.51 1.67 -3.87
C LEU A 165 -22.34 2.81 -3.26
N VAL A 166 -21.70 3.92 -2.87
CA VAL A 166 -22.39 5.13 -2.40
C VAL A 166 -23.28 5.71 -3.51
N SER A 167 -22.76 5.80 -4.74
CA SER A 167 -23.54 6.22 -5.90
C SER A 167 -24.74 5.30 -6.15
N ARG A 168 -24.57 3.98 -6.00
CA ARG A 168 -25.67 3.01 -6.15
C ARG A 168 -26.76 3.19 -5.08
N LEU A 169 -26.39 3.47 -3.83
CA LEU A 169 -27.33 3.73 -2.74
C LEU A 169 -28.12 5.03 -2.98
N TYR A 170 -27.42 6.09 -3.41
CA TYR A 170 -28.03 7.39 -3.70
C TYR A 170 -28.91 7.39 -4.95
N THR A 171 -28.58 6.58 -5.96
CA THR A 171 -29.33 6.51 -7.23
C THR A 171 -30.46 5.47 -7.24
N GLU A 172 -30.72 4.80 -6.11
CA GLU A 172 -31.78 3.79 -5.94
C GLU A 172 -31.90 2.82 -7.14
N ARG A 173 -30.77 2.36 -7.69
CA ARG A 173 -30.80 1.55 -8.90
C ARG A 173 -31.63 0.27 -8.68
N LYS A 174 -32.70 0.14 -9.47
CA LYS A 174 -33.62 -1.01 -9.49
C LYS A 174 -33.01 -2.35 -9.90
N ARG A 175 -31.73 -2.39 -10.33
CA ARG A 175 -31.10 -3.64 -10.81
C ARG A 175 -30.63 -4.52 -9.63
N PRO A 176 -31.03 -5.81 -9.58
CA PRO A 176 -30.61 -6.75 -8.55
C PRO A 176 -29.09 -6.86 -8.42
N TRP A 177 -28.63 -7.30 -7.24
CA TRP A 177 -27.31 -7.91 -7.18
C TRP A 177 -27.31 -9.20 -7.99
N PRO A 178 -26.27 -9.48 -8.81
CA PRO A 178 -26.20 -10.72 -9.57
C PRO A 178 -26.16 -11.95 -8.66
N ASP A 179 -26.55 -13.09 -9.21
CA ASP A 179 -26.46 -14.38 -8.53
C ASP A 179 -25.03 -14.66 -8.05
N GLY A 180 -24.94 -15.25 -6.84
CA GLY A 180 -23.67 -15.53 -6.19
C GLY A 180 -22.99 -14.32 -5.50
N SER A 181 -23.60 -13.13 -5.53
CA SER A 181 -23.15 -11.95 -4.79
C SER A 181 -22.99 -12.17 -3.28
N GLY A 182 -23.82 -13.02 -2.68
CA GLY A 182 -23.70 -13.41 -1.27
C GLY A 182 -22.37 -14.12 -0.96
N ILE A 183 -21.92 -15.01 -1.85
CA ILE A 183 -20.62 -15.70 -1.69
C ILE A 183 -19.47 -14.71 -1.73
N ILE A 184 -19.57 -13.70 -2.60
CA ILE A 184 -18.56 -12.64 -2.74
C ILE A 184 -18.50 -11.79 -1.47
N LEU A 185 -19.66 -11.40 -0.94
CA LEU A 185 -19.74 -10.64 0.30
C LEU A 185 -19.17 -11.45 1.48
N SER A 186 -19.51 -12.73 1.60
CA SER A 186 -18.97 -13.62 2.63
C SER A 186 -17.46 -13.82 2.51
N ALA A 187 -16.94 -14.00 1.30
CA ALA A 187 -15.50 -14.11 1.05
C ALA A 187 -14.76 -12.81 1.41
N TYR A 188 -15.38 -11.66 1.14
CA TYR A 188 -14.82 -10.36 1.50
C TYR A 188 -14.81 -10.14 3.02
N VAL A 189 -15.90 -10.48 3.72
CA VAL A 189 -15.95 -10.48 5.19
C VAL A 189 -14.87 -11.39 5.78
N ALA A 190 -14.72 -12.61 5.25
CA ALA A 190 -13.67 -13.54 5.69
C ALA A 190 -12.26 -12.97 5.47
N ALA A 191 -12.01 -12.32 4.33
CA ALA A 191 -10.74 -11.66 4.04
C ALA A 191 -10.46 -10.50 5.02
N ILE A 192 -11.48 -9.69 5.35
CA ILE A 192 -11.37 -8.61 6.36
C ILE A 192 -11.02 -9.21 7.73
N LEU A 193 -11.69 -10.29 8.15
CA LEU A 193 -11.41 -10.95 9.43
C LEU A 193 -9.99 -11.53 9.46
N LEU A 194 -9.53 -12.16 8.38
CA LEU A 194 -8.16 -12.67 8.29
C LEU A 194 -7.12 -11.56 8.35
N THR A 195 -7.35 -10.45 7.64
CA THR A 195 -6.50 -9.26 7.75
C THR A 195 -6.54 -8.71 9.18
N ALA A 196 -7.70 -8.76 9.85
CA ALA A 196 -7.83 -8.27 11.20
C ALA A 196 -7.07 -9.06 12.25
N ILE A 197 -7.08 -10.38 12.10
CA ILE A 197 -6.31 -11.28 12.95
C ILE A 197 -4.80 -11.12 12.68
N SER A 198 -4.39 -10.92 11.42
CA SER A 198 -2.97 -10.89 11.03
C SER A 198 -2.29 -9.54 11.20
N TYR A 199 -3.01 -8.41 11.11
CA TYR A 199 -2.45 -7.06 11.23
C TYR A 199 -1.62 -6.78 12.49
N PRO A 200 -2.02 -7.14 13.72
CA PRO A 200 -1.18 -6.91 14.90
C PRO A 200 0.17 -7.66 14.84
N TYR A 201 0.21 -8.82 14.17
CA TYR A 201 1.45 -9.57 13.98
C TYR A 201 2.38 -8.89 12.97
N PHE A 202 1.86 -8.49 11.80
CA PHE A 202 2.65 -7.84 10.75
C PHE A 202 3.13 -6.44 11.15
N SER A 203 2.26 -5.61 11.73
CA SER A 203 2.65 -4.27 12.22
C SER A 203 3.75 -4.37 13.30
N GLY A 204 3.67 -5.37 14.18
CA GLY A 204 4.74 -5.66 15.15
C GLY A 204 6.08 -6.00 14.49
N LEU A 205 6.10 -6.74 13.39
CA LEU A 205 7.32 -7.07 12.64
C LEU A 205 7.92 -5.83 11.96
N ILE A 206 7.09 -4.97 11.36
CA ILE A 206 7.55 -3.73 10.72
C ILE A 206 8.18 -2.80 11.76
N ARG A 207 7.56 -2.65 12.93
CA ARG A 207 8.10 -1.85 14.04
C ARG A 207 9.44 -2.39 14.52
N LYS A 208 9.56 -3.71 14.72
CA LYS A 208 10.83 -4.37 15.11
C LYS A 208 11.92 -4.20 14.06
N SER A 209 11.58 -4.36 12.78
CA SER A 209 12.52 -4.15 11.66
C SER A 209 13.01 -2.70 11.61
N THR A 210 12.09 -1.73 11.71
CA THR A 210 12.41 -0.30 11.75
C THR A 210 13.31 0.04 12.93
N ALA A 211 12.99 -0.49 14.12
CA ALA A 211 13.80 -0.27 15.31
C ALA A 211 15.21 -0.85 15.17
N GLY A 212 15.35 -2.05 14.60
CA GLY A 212 16.64 -2.65 14.28
C GLY A 212 17.45 -1.82 13.28
N ALA A 213 16.80 -1.29 12.23
CA ALA A 213 17.45 -0.42 11.26
C ALA A 213 17.93 0.90 11.89
N THR A 214 17.14 1.51 12.78
CA THR A 214 17.54 2.71 13.53
C THR A 214 18.74 2.45 14.43
N ALA A 215 18.77 1.32 15.14
CA ALA A 215 19.92 0.94 15.97
C ALA A 215 21.19 0.70 15.14
N ALA A 216 21.07 0.06 13.97
CA ALA A 216 22.20 -0.14 13.05
C ALA A 216 22.77 1.19 12.53
N LYS A 217 21.90 2.11 12.11
CA LYS A 217 22.30 3.47 11.69
C LYS A 217 23.01 4.25 12.81
N LEU A 218 22.53 4.13 14.05
CA LEU A 218 23.18 4.74 15.20
C LEU A 218 24.60 4.19 15.41
N GLN A 219 24.76 2.88 15.29
CA GLN A 219 26.06 2.22 15.40
C GLN A 219 27.02 2.67 14.30
N GLU A 220 26.55 2.80 13.06
CA GLU A 220 27.33 3.32 11.93
C GLU A 220 27.81 4.76 12.20
N MET A 221 26.91 5.65 12.62
CA MET A 221 27.28 7.03 12.97
C MET A 221 28.29 7.10 14.11
N ARG A 222 28.15 6.26 15.13
CA ARG A 222 29.13 6.17 16.23
C ARG A 222 30.49 5.70 15.73
N ALA A 223 30.52 4.72 14.83
CA ALA A 223 31.78 4.27 14.22
C ALA A 223 32.47 5.39 13.42
N SER A 224 31.71 6.16 12.63
CA SER A 224 32.25 7.32 11.91
C SER A 224 32.80 8.40 12.85
N LEU A 225 32.10 8.66 13.97
CA LEU A 225 32.60 9.58 15.00
C LEU A 225 33.88 9.05 15.64
N GLU A 226 33.94 7.78 16.02
CA GLU A 226 35.14 7.17 16.61
C GLU A 226 36.34 7.21 15.66
N GLU A 227 36.13 6.94 14.38
CA GLU A 227 37.18 7.03 13.36
C GLU A 227 37.71 8.46 13.23
N ASN A 228 36.81 9.45 13.19
CA ASN A 228 37.19 10.86 13.15
C ASN A 228 37.98 11.29 14.40
N VAL A 229 37.53 10.86 15.59
CA VAL A 229 38.18 11.16 16.86
C VAL A 229 39.59 10.56 16.89
N LYS A 230 39.76 9.32 16.42
CA LYS A 230 41.09 8.68 16.29
C LYS A 230 42.00 9.42 15.32
N ALA A 231 41.48 9.87 14.18
CA ALA A 231 42.24 10.64 13.20
C ALA A 231 42.67 12.02 13.74
N ASN A 232 41.91 12.59 14.68
CA ASN A 232 42.12 13.92 15.25
C ASN A 232 42.71 13.89 16.67
N ASN A 233 43.62 12.95 16.96
CA ASN A 233 44.32 12.85 18.25
C ASN A 233 43.38 12.77 19.47
N MET A 234 42.29 11.99 19.36
CA MET A 234 41.29 11.80 20.42
C MET A 234 40.50 13.07 20.77
N VAL A 235 40.45 14.05 19.86
CA VAL A 235 39.64 15.27 20.03
C VAL A 235 38.28 15.07 19.37
N TYR A 236 37.21 15.34 20.14
CA TYR A 236 35.85 15.32 19.62
C TYR A 236 35.54 16.59 18.82
N PRO A 237 34.81 16.47 17.69
CA PRO A 237 34.47 17.61 16.85
C PRO A 237 33.43 18.52 17.53
N ALA A 238 33.65 19.83 17.50
CA ALA A 238 32.65 20.80 17.97
C ALA A 238 31.41 20.86 17.04
N ASP A 239 31.62 20.62 15.75
CA ASP A 239 30.58 20.56 14.73
C ASP A 239 30.47 19.14 14.17
N ILE A 240 29.38 18.45 14.52
CA ILE A 240 29.13 17.08 14.09
C ILE A 240 28.82 16.96 12.59
N SER A 241 28.39 18.05 11.94
CA SER A 241 28.05 18.04 10.51
C SER A 241 29.28 17.84 9.62
N ALA A 242 30.48 18.18 10.11
CA ALA A 242 31.74 17.89 9.43
C ALA A 242 32.06 16.39 9.37
N VAL A 243 31.52 15.60 10.31
CA VAL A 243 31.68 14.13 10.35
C VAL A 243 30.51 13.45 9.68
N ILE A 244 29.29 13.96 9.91
CA ILE A 244 28.04 13.39 9.39
C ILE A 244 27.27 14.51 8.68
N PRO A 245 27.64 14.81 7.42
CA PRO A 245 27.02 15.91 6.67
C PRO A 245 25.59 15.58 6.25
N ALA A 246 25.26 14.30 6.08
CA ALA A 246 23.95 13.81 5.68
C ALA A 246 23.50 12.69 6.63
N PRO A 247 23.03 13.03 7.84
CA PRO A 247 22.53 12.04 8.79
C PRO A 247 21.39 11.18 8.20
N PRO A 248 21.39 9.88 8.50
CA PRO A 248 20.33 9.00 8.04
C PRO A 248 19.00 9.37 8.72
N GLU A 249 17.91 9.11 8.01
CA GLU A 249 16.57 9.35 8.54
C GLU A 249 16.31 8.47 9.78
N LEU A 250 16.02 9.14 10.90
CA LEU A 250 15.62 8.57 12.17
C LEU A 250 14.14 8.22 12.14
N LYS A 251 13.83 6.96 12.42
CA LYS A 251 12.46 6.45 12.51
C LYS A 251 12.27 5.80 13.87
N LEU A 252 11.30 6.31 14.63
CA LEU A 252 11.04 5.92 16.01
C LEU A 252 9.63 5.32 16.13
N PRO A 253 9.47 4.01 15.86
CA PRO A 253 8.17 3.37 16.04
C PRO A 253 7.70 3.52 17.50
N LEU A 254 6.38 3.66 17.70
CA LEU A 254 5.71 3.83 18.99
C LEU A 254 5.98 5.16 19.72
N SER A 255 6.74 6.09 19.15
CA SER A 255 7.01 7.39 19.77
C SER A 255 6.05 8.52 19.37
N GLY A 256 5.37 8.39 18.23
CA GLY A 256 4.55 9.46 17.67
C GLY A 256 5.33 10.56 16.95
N HIS A 257 6.66 10.53 16.98
CA HIS A 257 7.52 11.49 16.29
C HIS A 257 7.54 11.27 14.77
N PRO A 258 7.51 12.35 13.96
CA PRO A 258 7.72 12.24 12.52
C PRO A 258 9.17 11.84 12.22
N PRO A 259 9.44 11.19 11.06
CA PRO A 259 10.81 10.92 10.63
C PRO A 259 11.65 12.20 10.54
N SER A 260 12.87 12.16 11.04
CA SER A 260 13.77 13.32 11.07
C SER A 260 15.18 12.96 10.58
N LYS A 261 15.83 13.92 9.90
CA LYS A 261 17.25 13.84 9.54
C LYS A 261 18.08 14.86 10.33
N GLU A 262 17.55 15.42 11.41
CA GLU A 262 18.26 16.46 12.15
C GLU A 262 19.08 15.85 13.30
N ILE A 263 20.27 16.41 13.52
CA ILE A 263 21.07 16.17 14.73
C ILE A 263 20.97 17.42 15.60
N ARG A 264 20.44 17.29 16.82
CA ARG A 264 20.52 18.34 17.84
C ARG A 264 21.83 18.21 18.60
N VAL A 265 22.53 19.32 18.80
CA VAL A 265 23.71 19.38 19.67
C VAL A 265 23.26 19.90 21.02
N ALA A 266 23.23 19.02 22.03
CA ALA A 266 22.82 19.36 23.40
C ALA A 266 23.33 18.31 24.38
N ALA A 267 23.48 18.68 25.65
CA ALA A 267 23.90 17.75 26.69
C ALA A 267 22.91 16.58 26.85
N PHE A 268 23.39 15.42 27.31
CA PHE A 268 22.52 14.26 27.57
C PHE A 268 21.40 14.56 28.58
N THR A 269 21.62 15.46 29.52
CA THR A 269 20.61 15.89 30.49
C THR A 269 19.50 16.74 29.88
N ASP A 270 19.68 17.24 28.65
CA ASP A 270 18.74 18.05 27.90
C ASP A 270 17.99 17.21 26.85
N ILE A 271 17.58 15.99 27.23
CA ILE A 271 16.65 15.19 26.43
C ILE A 271 15.27 15.84 26.54
N GLN A 272 14.71 16.22 25.39
CA GLN A 272 13.44 16.96 25.27
C GLN A 272 12.40 16.16 24.49
N ASP A 273 12.69 14.89 24.18
CA ASP A 273 11.80 14.02 23.40
C ASP A 273 11.40 14.68 22.06
N SER A 274 12.40 15.20 21.32
CA SER A 274 12.16 15.88 20.04
C SER A 274 12.09 14.93 18.83
N GLY A 275 12.40 13.65 19.01
CA GLY A 275 12.41 12.66 17.93
C GLY A 275 13.57 12.84 16.94
N ARG A 276 14.68 13.43 17.41
CA ARG A 276 15.87 13.73 16.60
C ARG A 276 17.08 12.95 17.09
N TRP A 277 18.12 12.90 16.25
CA TRP A 277 19.43 12.46 16.73
C TRP A 277 19.98 13.50 17.72
N LEU A 278 20.75 13.06 18.70
CA LEU A 278 21.36 13.92 19.71
C LEU A 278 22.87 13.72 19.71
N TYR A 279 23.63 14.79 19.63
CA TYR A 279 25.07 14.78 19.84
C TYR A 279 25.39 15.53 21.12
N ASP A 280 25.97 14.84 22.11
CA ASP A 280 26.28 15.40 23.43
C ASP A 280 27.69 15.99 23.57
N GLY A 281 28.44 16.06 22.45
CA GLY A 281 29.85 16.44 22.42
C GLY A 281 30.81 15.24 22.54
N THR A 282 30.32 14.06 22.92
CA THR A 282 31.15 12.85 23.05
C THR A 282 30.55 11.62 22.36
N ALA A 283 29.23 11.57 22.23
CA ALA A 283 28.51 10.45 21.67
C ALA A 283 27.27 10.93 20.91
N ILE A 284 26.86 10.12 19.95
CA ILE A 284 25.58 10.27 19.25
C ILE A 284 24.56 9.36 19.94
N ARG A 285 23.36 9.87 20.17
CA ARG A 285 22.25 9.25 20.89
C ARG A 285 20.93 9.58 20.20
N ILE A 286 19.83 9.13 20.78
CA ILE A 286 18.48 9.42 20.31
C ILE A 286 17.76 10.28 21.35
N ASP A 287 17.23 11.42 20.92
CA ASP A 287 16.43 12.29 21.79
C ASP A 287 14.97 11.86 21.78
N CYS A 288 14.66 10.81 22.52
CA CYS A 288 13.31 10.29 22.66
C CYS A 288 13.17 9.51 23.97
N THR A 289 12.15 9.81 24.76
CA THR A 289 11.88 9.12 26.04
C THR A 289 10.91 7.95 25.90
N HIS A 290 10.34 7.77 24.71
CA HIS A 290 9.40 6.70 24.45
C HIS A 290 10.09 5.32 24.39
N PRO A 291 9.36 4.24 24.72
CA PRO A 291 9.89 2.89 24.59
C PRO A 291 9.97 2.44 23.12
N ASP A 292 11.00 1.65 22.82
CA ASP A 292 11.10 0.87 21.60
C ASP A 292 10.12 -0.33 21.62
N PRO A 293 10.00 -1.12 20.54
CA PRO A 293 9.16 -2.31 20.51
C PRO A 293 9.52 -3.41 21.54
N LYS A 294 10.64 -3.31 22.25
CA LYS A 294 11.07 -4.19 23.35
C LYS A 294 10.78 -3.60 24.73
N GLY A 295 10.28 -2.37 24.82
CA GLY A 295 10.00 -1.68 26.09
C GLY A 295 11.19 -0.87 26.64
N VAL A 296 12.26 -0.68 25.86
CA VAL A 296 13.47 0.05 26.24
C VAL A 296 13.38 1.49 25.76
N SER A 297 13.63 2.47 26.62
CA SER A 297 13.58 3.88 26.21
C SER A 297 14.61 4.19 25.13
N TRP A 298 14.19 4.86 24.05
CA TRP A 298 15.06 5.24 22.93
C TRP A 298 16.29 6.06 23.37
N SER A 299 16.15 6.88 24.41
CA SER A 299 17.24 7.67 25.00
C SER A 299 18.37 6.86 25.62
N THR A 300 18.14 5.57 25.89
CA THR A 300 19.18 4.68 26.44
C THR A 300 20.12 4.11 25.37
N TYR A 301 19.75 4.26 24.09
CA TYR A 301 20.53 3.75 22.97
C TYR A 301 21.81 4.54 22.76
#